data_AF-A0A2S0PF05-F1
#
_entry.id   AF-A0A2S0PF05-F1
#
_cell.length_a   1.000
_cell.length_b   1.000
_cell.length_c   1.000
_cell.angle_alpha   90.00
_cell.angle_beta   90.00
_cell.angle_gamma   90.00
#
_symmetry.space_group_name_H-M   'P 1'
#
loop_
_entity.id
_entity.type
_entity.pdbx_description
1 polymer ?
#
loop_
_entity_poly.entity_id
_entity_poly.type
_entity_poly.pdbx_seq_one_letter_code
_entity_poly.pdbx_strand_id
1 'polypeptide(L)'
;MYATQDDMVLRFGAAEVIALTDRNNSGRIDDAVLARALDSASSEIDGYLAVRYPLPFATTPKILTGYACDIARYRLCGAATQTSLDIRERFRDAQRFLELVAAGTLTLGRLPAGGSTQP
;
A
#
# COMPACT_ATOMS: atom_id res chain seq x y z
N MET A 1 -1.10 9.24 6.08
CA MET A 1 -0.47 8.39 5.04
C MET A 1 0.13 7.16 5.71
N TYR A 2 -0.03 5.98 5.11
CA TYR A 2 0.41 4.70 5.71
C TYR A 2 1.77 4.21 5.22
N ALA A 3 2.31 4.79 4.14
CA ALA A 3 3.62 4.49 3.58
C ALA A 3 4.32 5.77 3.13
N THR A 4 5.65 5.71 3.04
CA THR A 4 6.51 6.83 2.64
C THR A 4 7.29 6.50 1.36
N GLN A 5 7.97 7.52 0.82
CA GLN A 5 8.91 7.32 -0.28
C GLN A 5 10.01 6.32 0.07
N ASP A 6 10.56 6.41 1.28
CA ASP A 6 11.63 5.51 1.74
C ASP A 6 11.15 4.06 1.76
N ASP A 7 9.92 3.79 2.21
CA ASP A 7 9.35 2.44 2.17
C ASP A 7 9.26 1.89 0.74
N MET A 8 8.88 2.72 -0.23
CA MET A 8 8.83 2.32 -1.64
C MET A 8 10.23 2.09 -2.21
N VAL A 9 11.20 2.95 -1.88
CA VAL A 9 12.60 2.80 -2.31
C VAL A 9 13.25 1.57 -1.68
N LEU A 10 12.98 1.30 -0.40
CA LEU A 10 13.47 0.12 0.30
C LEU A 10 12.88 -1.18 -0.25
N ARG A 11 11.60 -1.16 -0.65
CA ARG A 11 10.88 -2.36 -1.14
C ARG A 11 11.10 -2.64 -2.62
N PHE A 12 11.13 -1.61 -3.47
CA PHE A 12 11.19 -1.74 -4.94
C PHE A 12 12.51 -1.25 -5.54
N GLY A 13 13.27 -0.45 -4.82
CA GLY A 13 14.49 0.19 -5.31
C GLY A 13 14.23 1.58 -5.92
N ALA A 14 15.22 2.46 -5.80
CA ALA A 14 15.11 3.83 -6.30
C ALA A 14 14.86 3.90 -7.82
N ALA A 15 15.51 3.02 -8.61
CA ALA A 15 15.36 3.01 -10.07
C ALA A 15 13.92 2.71 -10.51
N GLU A 16 13.24 1.77 -9.85
CA GLU A 16 11.84 1.44 -10.13
C GLU A 16 10.92 2.61 -9.71
N VAL A 17 11.15 3.21 -8.55
CA VAL A 17 10.36 4.36 -8.09
C VAL A 17 10.53 5.56 -9.03
N ILE A 18 11.74 5.80 -9.54
CA ILE A 18 11.98 6.80 -10.58
C ILE A 18 11.17 6.45 -11.81
N ALA A 19 11.30 5.24 -12.37
CA ALA A 19 10.56 4.84 -13.57
C ALA A 19 9.02 4.98 -13.42
N LEU A 20 8.50 4.75 -12.22
CA LEU A 20 7.07 4.86 -11.92
C LEU A 20 6.58 6.30 -11.71
N THR A 21 7.45 7.21 -11.25
CA THR A 21 7.08 8.59 -10.88
C THR A 21 7.52 9.62 -11.91
N ASP A 22 8.53 9.29 -12.73
CA ASP A 22 9.21 10.20 -13.64
C ASP A 22 8.41 10.47 -14.92
N ARG A 23 7.31 11.22 -14.77
CA ARG A 23 6.43 11.59 -15.90
C ARG A 23 7.06 12.56 -16.88
N ASN A 24 8.05 13.32 -16.42
CA ASN A 24 8.70 14.37 -17.21
C ASN A 24 10.10 13.94 -17.72
N ASN A 25 10.46 12.66 -17.62
CA ASN A 25 11.78 12.14 -17.99
C ASN A 25 12.95 12.92 -17.37
N SER A 26 12.78 13.35 -16.12
CA SER A 26 13.77 14.07 -15.32
C SER A 26 14.89 13.17 -14.78
N GLY A 27 14.69 11.84 -14.80
CA GLY A 27 15.61 10.87 -14.22
C GLY A 27 15.69 10.92 -12.69
N ARG A 28 14.70 11.52 -12.02
CA ARG A 28 14.61 11.60 -10.56
C ARG A 28 13.20 11.22 -10.09
N ILE A 29 13.10 10.90 -8.80
CA ILE A 29 11.81 10.60 -8.18
C ILE A 29 11.00 11.90 -8.12
N ASP A 30 9.81 11.89 -8.71
CA ASP A 30 8.87 13.00 -8.57
C ASP A 30 8.07 12.82 -7.26
N ASP A 31 8.48 13.57 -6.24
CA ASP A 31 7.92 13.46 -4.90
C ASP A 31 6.43 13.83 -4.88
N ALA A 32 6.00 14.78 -5.72
CA ALA A 32 4.59 15.19 -5.79
C ALA A 32 3.70 14.09 -6.38
N VAL A 33 4.16 13.43 -7.45
CA VAL A 33 3.46 12.28 -8.06
C VAL A 33 3.42 11.10 -7.09
N LEU A 34 4.54 10.83 -6.41
CA LEU A 34 4.63 9.75 -5.43
C LEU A 34 3.73 9.99 -4.22
N ALA A 35 3.81 11.18 -3.62
CA ALA A 35 2.99 11.58 -2.48
C ALA A 35 1.50 11.49 -2.83
N ARG A 36 1.09 11.94 -4.03
CA ARG A 36 -0.30 11.81 -4.48
C ARG A 36 -0.76 10.35 -4.61
N ALA A 37 0.12 9.46 -5.08
CA ALA A 37 -0.21 8.03 -5.18
C ALA A 37 -0.34 7.39 -3.79
N LEU A 38 0.58 7.70 -2.88
CA LEU A 38 0.57 7.24 -1.48
C LEU A 38 -0.64 7.77 -0.71
N ASP A 39 -1.00 9.04 -0.92
CA ASP A 39 -2.17 9.67 -0.32
C ASP A 39 -3.47 9.03 -0.82
N SER A 40 -3.57 8.77 -2.12
CA SER A 40 -4.73 8.10 -2.69
C SER A 40 -4.87 6.65 -2.20
N ALA A 41 -3.76 5.92 -2.10
CA ALA A 41 -3.72 4.58 -1.50
C ALA A 41 -4.11 4.62 -0.01
N SER A 42 -3.64 5.64 0.71
CA SER A 42 -3.98 5.82 2.12
C SER A 42 -5.46 6.11 2.31
N SER A 43 -6.04 6.98 1.49
CA SER A 43 -7.46 7.31 1.52
C SER A 43 -8.36 6.10 1.22
N GLU A 44 -7.92 5.23 0.31
CA GLU A 44 -8.63 3.98 0.02
C GLU A 44 -8.63 3.03 1.22
N ILE A 45 -7.46 2.79 1.82
CA ILE A 45 -7.32 2.00 3.04
C ILE A 45 -8.17 2.58 4.17
N ASP A 46 -8.14 3.91 4.34
CA ASP A 46 -8.91 4.64 5.34
C ASP A 46 -10.42 4.39 5.17
N GLY A 47 -10.92 4.43 3.94
CA GLY A 47 -12.33 4.14 3.65
C GLY A 47 -12.77 2.73 4.05
N TYR A 48 -11.93 1.71 3.83
CA TYR A 48 -12.22 0.34 4.29
C TYR A 48 -12.16 0.21 5.81
N LEU A 49 -11.19 0.87 6.45
CA LEU A 49 -10.96 0.76 7.88
C LEU A 49 -11.92 1.61 8.71
N ALA A 50 -12.41 2.73 8.19
CA ALA A 50 -13.36 3.64 8.84
C ALA A 50 -14.65 2.94 9.29
N VAL A 51 -15.00 1.82 8.66
CA VAL A 51 -16.17 1.00 9.02
C VAL A 51 -16.00 0.30 10.37
N ARG A 52 -14.77 -0.09 10.74
CA ARG A 52 -14.51 -0.88 11.97
C ARG A 52 -13.58 -0.20 12.98
N TYR A 53 -12.66 0.63 12.53
CA TYR A 53 -11.63 1.21 13.37
C TYR A 53 -11.81 2.72 13.51
N PRO A 54 -11.66 3.27 14.72
CA PRO A 54 -11.62 4.71 14.91
C PRO A 54 -10.32 5.25 14.32
N LEU A 55 -10.47 6.21 13.42
CA LEU A 55 -9.38 6.94 12.78
C LEU A 55 -9.21 8.31 13.45
N PRO A 56 -7.97 8.84 13.55
CA PRO A 56 -6.72 8.27 13.06
C PRO A 56 -6.15 7.17 13.98
N PHE A 57 -5.49 6.16 13.39
CA PHE A 57 -4.77 5.13 14.16
C PHE A 57 -3.60 5.73 14.95
N ALA A 58 -3.45 5.33 16.22
CA ALA A 58 -2.30 5.73 17.04
C ALA A 58 -0.98 5.07 16.59
N THR A 59 -1.06 3.82 16.10
CA THR A 59 0.07 3.07 15.57
C THR A 59 -0.36 2.40 14.28
N THR A 60 0.15 2.86 13.14
CA THR A 60 -0.07 2.18 11.86
C THR A 60 0.71 0.87 11.84
N PRO A 61 0.05 -0.29 11.69
CA PRO A 61 0.75 -1.56 11.56
C PRO A 61 1.47 -1.64 10.21
N LYS A 62 2.71 -2.14 10.22
CA LYS A 62 3.57 -2.26 9.03
C LYS A 62 2.95 -3.04 7.88
N ILE A 63 1.96 -3.88 8.17
CA ILE A 63 1.19 -4.59 7.14
C ILE A 63 0.43 -3.62 6.22
N LEU A 64 -0.13 -2.54 6.77
CA LEU A 64 -0.79 -1.50 5.98
C LEU A 64 0.20 -0.71 5.14
N THR A 65 1.43 -0.49 5.65
CA THR A 65 2.51 0.12 4.87
C THR A 65 2.82 -0.71 3.63
N GLY A 66 2.93 -2.03 3.77
CA GLY A 66 3.14 -2.94 2.63
C GLY A 66 2.02 -2.84 1.59
N TYR A 67 0.77 -2.94 2.02
CA TYR A 67 -0.38 -2.82 1.12
C TYR A 67 -0.51 -1.43 0.49
N ALA A 68 -0.24 -0.36 1.24
CA ALA A 68 -0.22 1.00 0.72
C ALA A 68 0.84 1.17 -0.38
N CYS A 69 2.04 0.59 -0.20
CA CYS A 69 3.07 0.56 -1.24
C CYS A 69 2.61 -0.19 -2.50
N ASP A 70 1.98 -1.35 -2.34
CA ASP A 70 1.51 -2.17 -3.47
C ASP A 70 0.37 -1.47 -4.24
N ILE A 71 -0.57 -0.83 -3.54
CA ILE A 71 -1.64 -0.02 -4.14
C ILE A 71 -1.06 1.21 -4.84
N ALA A 72 -0.16 1.95 -4.17
CA ALA A 72 0.49 3.12 -4.77
C ALA A 72 1.25 2.74 -6.04
N ARG A 73 1.99 1.63 -6.04
CA ARG A 73 2.68 1.08 -7.22
C ARG A 73 1.71 0.81 -8.37
N TYR A 74 0.59 0.15 -8.10
CA TYR A 74 -0.43 -0.12 -9.12
C TYR A 74 -0.98 1.18 -9.74
N ARG A 75 -1.27 2.19 -8.92
CA ARG A 75 -1.77 3.50 -9.40
C ARG A 75 -0.75 4.26 -10.22
N LEU A 76 0.54 4.18 -9.85
CA LEU A 76 1.62 4.78 -10.63
C LEU A 76 1.80 4.08 -11.98
N CYS A 77 1.68 2.75 -11.98
CA CYS A 77 1.80 1.94 -13.18
C CYS A 77 0.68 2.24 -14.19
N GLY A 78 -0.58 2.32 -13.74
CA GLY A 78 -1.74 2.53 -14.61
C GLY A 78 -1.79 3.86 -15.38
N ALA A 79 -0.95 4.85 -15.04
CA ALA A 79 -0.94 6.16 -15.70
C ALA A 79 -0.02 6.25 -16.93
N ALA A 80 1.01 5.41 -17.05
CA ALA A 80 1.99 5.50 -18.15
C ALA A 80 2.84 4.23 -18.39
N THR A 81 2.80 3.22 -17.51
CA THR A 81 3.73 2.08 -17.52
C THR A 81 3.00 0.75 -17.69
N GLN A 82 3.66 -0.23 -18.32
CA GLN A 82 3.11 -1.56 -18.54
C GLN A 82 2.76 -2.23 -17.20
N THR A 83 1.46 -2.39 -16.93
CA THR A 83 1.00 -3.09 -15.74
C THR A 83 1.18 -4.60 -15.91
N SER A 84 2.22 -5.14 -15.26
CA SER A 84 2.46 -6.58 -15.16
C SER A 84 1.32 -7.28 -14.40
N LEU A 85 1.02 -8.53 -14.77
CA LEU A 85 0.00 -9.34 -14.11
C LEU A 85 0.23 -9.43 -12.60
N ASP A 86 1.48 -9.61 -12.17
CA ASP A 86 1.87 -9.65 -10.75
C ASP A 86 1.45 -8.39 -9.97
N ILE A 87 1.61 -7.19 -10.54
CA ILE A 87 1.20 -5.93 -9.88
C ILE A 87 -0.32 -5.90 -9.70
N ARG A 88 -1.09 -6.39 -10.68
CA ARG A 88 -2.55 -6.47 -10.58
C ARG A 88 -2.98 -7.50 -9.54
N GLU A 89 -2.30 -8.64 -9.49
CA GLU A 89 -2.56 -9.68 -8.49
C GLU A 89 -2.28 -9.16 -7.08
N ARG A 90 -1.14 -8.50 -6.86
CA ARG A 90 -0.81 -7.84 -5.58
C ARG A 90 -1.82 -6.78 -5.17
N PHE A 91 -2.27 -5.96 -6.11
CA PHE A 91 -3.32 -4.97 -5.88
C PHE A 91 -4.64 -5.64 -5.48
N ARG A 92 -5.05 -6.69 -6.21
CA ARG A 92 -6.25 -7.46 -5.88
C ARG A 92 -6.16 -8.13 -4.52
N ASP A 93 -5.01 -8.70 -4.16
CA ASP A 93 -4.75 -9.28 -2.84
C ASP A 93 -4.86 -8.23 -1.73
N ALA A 94 -4.32 -7.03 -1.96
CA ALA A 94 -4.45 -5.90 -1.05
C ALA A 94 -5.91 -5.50 -0.85
N GLN A 95 -6.68 -5.33 -1.93
CA GLN A 95 -8.11 -5.02 -1.83
C GLN A 95 -8.87 -6.11 -1.08
N ARG A 96 -8.62 -7.38 -1.41
CA ARG A 96 -9.29 -8.51 -0.75
C ARG A 96 -8.96 -8.59 0.74
N PHE A 97 -7.72 -8.29 1.13
CA PHE A 97 -7.34 -8.19 2.54
C PHE A 97 -8.09 -7.06 3.25
N LEU A 98 -8.16 -5.87 2.65
CA LEU A 98 -8.90 -4.72 3.20
C LEU A 98 -10.39 -5.03 3.34
N GLU A 99 -11.00 -5.69 2.35
CA GLU A 99 -12.38 -6.17 2.40
C GLU A 99 -12.59 -7.16 3.55
N LEU A 100 -11.68 -8.13 3.74
CA LEU A 100 -11.76 -9.09 4.85
C LEU A 100 -11.60 -8.41 6.22
N VAL A 101 -10.78 -7.35 6.31
CA VAL A 101 -10.64 -6.55 7.53
C VAL A 101 -11.90 -5.73 7.80
N ALA A 102 -12.49 -5.12 6.77
CA ALA A 102 -13.74 -4.37 6.85
C ALA A 102 -14.93 -5.29 7.21
N ALA A 103 -14.98 -6.50 6.63
CA ALA A 103 -15.94 -7.55 6.98
C ALA A 103 -15.68 -8.14 8.38
N GLY A 104 -14.48 -7.93 8.91
CA GLY A 104 -14.08 -8.35 10.24
C GLY A 104 -13.61 -9.80 10.37
N THR A 105 -13.39 -10.45 9.24
CA THR A 105 -12.78 -11.79 9.15
C THR A 105 -11.29 -11.75 9.46
N LEU A 106 -10.59 -10.68 9.07
CA LEU A 106 -9.18 -10.46 9.36
C LEU A 106 -9.01 -9.25 10.28
N THR A 107 -7.93 -9.26 11.06
CA THR A 107 -7.54 -8.15 11.94
C THR A 107 -6.13 -7.71 11.58
N LEU A 108 -5.80 -6.43 11.76
CA LEU A 108 -4.53 -5.80 11.37
C LEU A 108 -3.31 -6.24 12.22
N GLY A 109 -3.25 -7.52 12.63
CA GLY A 109 -2.21 -8.04 13.50
C GLY A 109 -2.50 -7.86 15.00
N ARG A 110 -3.67 -7.33 15.39
CA ARG A 110 -4.18 -7.50 16.76
C ARG A 110 -4.89 -8.85 16.90
N LEU A 111 -4.15 -9.94 16.75
CA LEU A 111 -4.55 -11.16 17.43
C LEU A 111 -4.32 -10.92 18.93
N PRO A 112 -5.28 -11.16 19.84
CA PRO A 112 -4.87 -11.53 21.19
C PRO A 112 -3.95 -12.73 21.04
N ALA A 113 -2.83 -12.75 21.78
CA ALA A 113 -1.90 -13.87 21.77
C ALA A 113 -2.68 -15.20 21.84
N GLY A 114 -2.73 -15.92 20.72
CA GLY A 114 -3.61 -17.07 20.52
C GLY A 114 -2.87 -18.02 19.60
N GLY A 115 -2.19 -18.98 20.22
CA GLY A 115 -1.15 -19.79 19.61
C GLY A 115 -1.56 -20.59 18.37
N SER A 116 -0.57 -20.79 17.52
CA SER A 116 -0.41 -22.04 16.79
C SER A 116 1.08 -22.42 16.82
N THR A 117 1.41 -23.16 17.87
CA THR A 117 2.54 -24.10 17.92
C THR A 117 2.48 -24.98 16.68
N GLN A 118 3.59 -25.13 15.95
CA GLN A 118 3.73 -26.14 14.91
C GLN A 118 4.82 -27.14 15.35
N PRO A 119 4.62 -28.46 15.16
CA PRO A 119 5.40 -29.54 15.80
C PRO A 119 6.87 -29.62 15.37
#